data_AF-A0A166E417-F1
#
_entry.id   AF-A0A166E417-F1
#
_cell.length_a   1.000
_cell.length_b   1.000
_cell.length_c   1.000
_cell.angle_alpha   90.00
_cell.angle_beta   90.00
_cell.angle_gamma   90.00
#
_symmetry.space_group_name_H-M   'P 1'
#
loop_
_entity.id
_entity.type
_entity.pdbx_description
1 polymer ?
#
loop_
_entity_poly.entity_id
_entity_poly.type
_entity_poly.pdbx_seq_one_letter_code
_entity_poly.pdbx_strand_id
1 'polypeptide(L)'
;MDFNKKIENLDIENMPISEIIDIINKTHKLFVAHKVKELKINLFDVPLITELKKKDKVNLDEIVNENNFSIEESISKIKYLENENLVEMKMSSENNQVLTVSLTEKGKKTADKINSIEKEWEEFLFEGVKSSQKDEFSGIAKDLVKNSVSVIVKEKLSFNKEKLRDFVSNNPFHINMDKYKEFGNLFDLRANGSHLHSALRRRFYKSNKDFKDLRFF
;
A
#
# COMPACT_ATOMS: atom_id res chain seq x y z
N MET A 1 3.59 -21.21 10.81
CA MET A 1 3.64 -20.39 12.03
C MET A 1 2.23 -20.38 12.60
N ASP A 2 2.08 -20.72 13.87
CA ASP A 2 0.77 -20.93 14.51
C ASP A 2 0.31 -19.62 15.17
N PHE A 3 -0.59 -18.88 14.49
CA PHE A 3 -1.09 -17.60 14.97
C PHE A 3 -1.94 -17.72 16.24
N ASN A 4 -2.54 -18.90 16.46
CA ASN A 4 -3.44 -19.14 17.59
C ASN A 4 -2.72 -19.04 18.94
N LYS A 5 -1.52 -19.62 19.04
CA LYS A 5 -0.68 -19.52 20.26
C LYS A 5 -0.22 -18.09 20.59
N LYS A 6 -0.27 -17.15 19.64
CA LYS A 6 0.18 -15.77 19.86
C LYS A 6 -0.96 -14.84 20.30
N ILE A 7 -2.18 -15.07 19.83
CA ILE A 7 -3.36 -14.27 20.23
C ILE A 7 -3.66 -14.47 21.73
N GLU A 8 -3.57 -15.70 22.22
CA GLU A 8 -3.84 -16.05 23.62
C GLU A 8 -2.88 -15.39 24.63
N ASN A 9 -1.72 -14.92 24.15
CA ASN A 9 -0.68 -14.30 24.99
C ASN A 9 -0.60 -12.77 24.84
N LEU A 10 -1.51 -12.15 24.07
CA LEU A 10 -1.57 -10.70 23.96
C LEU A 10 -2.37 -10.11 25.12
N ASP A 11 -1.73 -9.23 25.88
CA ASP A 11 -2.41 -8.39 26.86
C ASP A 11 -3.12 -7.23 26.13
N ILE A 12 -4.24 -7.56 25.49
CA ILE A 12 -5.03 -6.61 24.68
C ILE A 12 -5.60 -5.50 25.58
N GLU A 13 -5.93 -5.80 26.84
CA GLU A 13 -6.57 -4.86 27.76
C GLU A 13 -5.68 -3.67 28.11
N ASN A 14 -4.36 -3.89 28.24
CA ASN A 14 -3.40 -2.84 28.58
C ASN A 14 -2.70 -2.23 27.35
N MET A 15 -3.11 -2.61 26.14
CA MET A 15 -2.45 -2.20 24.91
C MET A 15 -2.79 -0.74 24.53
N PRO A 16 -1.79 0.09 24.18
CA PRO A 16 -2.05 1.41 23.62
C PRO A 16 -2.88 1.33 22.34
N ILE A 17 -3.81 2.27 22.14
CA ILE A 17 -4.69 2.28 20.96
C ILE A 17 -3.92 2.27 19.63
N SER A 18 -2.73 2.89 19.58
CA SER A 18 -1.87 2.89 18.40
C SER A 18 -1.38 1.48 18.04
N GLU A 19 -1.12 0.64 19.02
CA GLU A 19 -0.65 -0.74 18.83
C GLU A 19 -1.80 -1.65 18.40
N ILE A 20 -3.01 -1.46 18.96
CA ILE A 20 -4.23 -2.14 18.50
C ILE A 20 -4.50 -1.84 17.02
N ILE A 21 -4.48 -0.56 16.62
CA ILE A 21 -4.68 -0.14 15.22
C ILE A 21 -3.61 -0.73 14.31
N ASP A 22 -2.35 -0.77 14.76
CA ASP A 22 -1.26 -1.34 13.97
C ASP A 22 -1.41 -2.85 13.76
N ILE A 23 -1.85 -3.60 14.78
CA ILE A 23 -2.16 -5.04 14.66
C ILE A 23 -3.26 -5.26 13.62
N ILE A 24 -4.38 -4.53 13.71
CA ILE A 24 -5.50 -4.63 12.75
C ILE A 24 -5.00 -4.35 11.32
N ASN A 25 -4.20 -3.31 11.14
CA ASN A 25 -3.63 -2.94 9.83
C ASN A 25 -2.66 -4.02 9.29
N LYS A 26 -1.86 -4.63 10.17
CA LYS A 26 -0.97 -5.73 9.80
C LYS A 26 -1.75 -6.97 9.37
N THR A 27 -2.78 -7.37 10.12
CA THR A 27 -3.60 -8.53 9.78
C THR A 27 -4.41 -8.29 8.50
N HIS A 28 -4.92 -7.07 8.29
CA HIS A 28 -5.56 -6.65 7.04
C HIS A 28 -4.63 -6.83 5.85
N LYS A 29 -3.40 -6.31 5.90
CA LYS A 29 -2.42 -6.45 4.82
C LYS A 29 -2.11 -7.89 4.49
N LEU A 30 -2.02 -8.77 5.50
CA LEU A 30 -1.79 -10.20 5.30
C LEU A 30 -2.98 -10.87 4.60
N PHE A 31 -4.20 -10.57 5.05
CA PHE A 31 -5.42 -11.07 4.44
C PHE A 31 -5.53 -10.63 2.96
N VAL A 32 -5.37 -9.33 2.70
CA VAL A 32 -5.42 -8.79 1.34
C VAL A 32 -4.32 -9.41 0.47
N ALA A 33 -3.07 -9.46 0.95
CA ALA A 33 -1.96 -10.06 0.20
C ALA A 33 -2.23 -11.52 -0.19
N HIS A 34 -2.86 -12.28 0.71
CA HIS A 34 -3.24 -13.66 0.44
C HIS A 34 -4.30 -13.74 -0.67
N LYS A 35 -5.37 -12.96 -0.57
CA LYS A 35 -6.50 -12.97 -1.51
C LYS A 35 -6.13 -12.40 -2.88
N VAL A 36 -5.39 -11.30 -2.93
CA VAL A 36 -5.04 -10.65 -4.21
C VAL A 36 -4.01 -11.44 -5.03
N LYS A 37 -3.30 -12.39 -4.42
CA LYS A 37 -2.40 -13.30 -5.12
C LYS A 37 -3.12 -14.10 -6.21
N GLU A 38 -4.37 -14.48 -5.97
CA GLU A 38 -5.21 -15.19 -6.94
C GLU A 38 -5.57 -14.31 -8.15
N LEU A 39 -5.55 -12.99 -7.97
CA LEU A 39 -5.77 -12.00 -9.02
C LEU A 39 -4.51 -11.69 -9.83
N LYS A 40 -3.37 -12.30 -9.47
CA LYS A 40 -2.03 -12.06 -10.05
C LYS A 40 -1.56 -10.60 -9.93
N ILE A 41 -2.00 -9.90 -8.89
CA ILE A 41 -1.56 -8.52 -8.59
C ILE A 41 -0.73 -8.50 -7.31
N ASN A 42 0.16 -7.51 -7.18
CA ASN A 42 0.90 -7.30 -5.95
C ASN A 42 0.05 -6.52 -4.93
N LEU A 43 0.20 -6.81 -3.64
CA LEU A 43 -0.39 -6.00 -2.56
C LEU A 43 -0.10 -4.51 -2.76
N PHE A 44 1.12 -4.17 -3.20
CA PHE A 44 1.50 -2.77 -3.40
C PHE A 44 0.75 -2.08 -4.54
N ASP A 45 0.13 -2.83 -5.47
CA ASP A 45 -0.62 -2.27 -6.60
C ASP A 45 -2.08 -1.96 -6.23
N VAL A 46 -2.58 -2.57 -5.15
CA VAL A 46 -3.97 -2.43 -4.68
C VAL A 46 -4.40 -0.97 -4.48
N PRO A 47 -3.63 -0.09 -3.80
CA PRO A 47 -4.04 1.30 -3.60
C PRO A 47 -4.27 2.05 -4.91
N LEU A 48 -3.36 1.88 -5.88
CA LEU A 48 -3.43 2.56 -7.18
C LEU A 48 -4.66 2.08 -7.99
N ILE A 49 -4.90 0.77 -8.03
CA ILE A 49 -6.07 0.21 -8.74
C ILE A 49 -7.38 0.72 -8.12
N THR A 50 -7.47 0.73 -6.79
CA THR A 50 -8.64 1.24 -6.06
C THR A 50 -8.84 2.73 -6.24
N GLU A 51 -7.76 3.51 -6.32
CA GLU A 51 -7.82 4.94 -6.58
C GLU A 51 -8.34 5.24 -7.99
N LEU A 52 -7.79 4.56 -9.01
CA LEU A 52 -8.22 4.72 -10.40
C LEU A 52 -9.70 4.32 -10.58
N LYS A 53 -10.21 3.36 -9.81
CA LYS A 53 -11.64 3.01 -9.81
C LYS A 53 -12.53 4.15 -9.30
N LYS A 54 -12.03 4.97 -8.37
CA LYS A 54 -12.77 6.13 -7.83
C LYS A 54 -12.74 7.33 -8.76
N LYS A 55 -11.59 7.57 -9.41
CA LYS A 55 -11.33 8.79 -10.17
C LYS A 55 -11.52 8.66 -11.69
N ASP A 56 -11.81 7.46 -12.21
CA ASP A 56 -11.95 7.07 -13.64
C ASP A 56 -10.66 7.28 -14.47
N LYS A 57 -10.04 8.45 -14.35
CA LYS A 57 -8.79 8.88 -14.97
C LYS A 57 -8.00 9.76 -14.01
N VAL A 58 -6.71 9.50 -13.87
CA VAL A 58 -5.81 10.25 -12.96
C VAL A 58 -4.57 10.70 -13.71
N ASN A 59 -4.08 11.91 -13.43
CA ASN A 59 -2.83 12.40 -13.99
C ASN A 59 -1.64 11.69 -13.34
N LEU A 60 -0.57 11.43 -14.10
CA LEU A 60 0.64 10.82 -13.55
C LEU A 60 1.23 11.64 -12.38
N ASP A 61 1.21 12.96 -12.49
CA ASP A 61 1.71 13.85 -11.44
C ASP A 61 0.88 13.75 -10.15
N GLU A 62 -0.42 13.52 -10.27
CA GLU A 62 -1.29 13.27 -9.11
C GLU A 62 -0.92 11.93 -8.46
N ILE A 63 -0.70 10.87 -9.25
CA ILE A 63 -0.25 9.56 -8.74
C ILE A 63 1.08 9.71 -7.98
N VAL A 64 2.05 10.45 -8.54
CA VAL A 64 3.37 10.69 -7.94
C VAL A 64 3.23 11.43 -6.61
N ASN A 65 2.43 12.50 -6.57
CA ASN A 65 2.23 13.33 -5.39
C ASN A 65 1.46 12.59 -4.28
N GLU A 66 0.40 11.87 -4.62
CA GLU A 66 -0.45 11.19 -3.62
C GLU A 66 0.22 9.93 -3.05
N ASN A 67 1.04 9.24 -3.85
CA ASN A 67 1.70 8.00 -3.42
C ASN A 67 3.13 8.21 -2.91
N ASN A 68 3.65 9.44 -2.96
CA ASN A 68 5.02 9.80 -2.59
C ASN A 68 6.10 8.92 -3.27
N PHE A 69 5.90 8.52 -4.52
CA PHE A 69 6.89 7.79 -5.32
C PHE A 69 7.74 8.74 -6.14
N SER A 70 8.90 8.31 -6.62
CA SER A 70 9.56 9.04 -7.70
C SER A 70 8.75 8.90 -9.01
N ILE A 71 8.95 9.81 -9.95
CA ILE A 71 8.31 9.72 -11.27
C ILE A 71 8.68 8.41 -11.96
N GLU A 72 9.95 7.99 -11.87
CA GLU A 72 10.45 6.75 -12.47
C GLU A 72 9.83 5.50 -11.82
N GLU A 73 9.65 5.50 -10.50
CA GLU A 73 8.98 4.43 -9.76
C GLU A 73 7.51 4.31 -10.17
N SER A 74 6.81 5.44 -10.24
CA SER A 74 5.41 5.50 -10.69
C SER A 74 5.25 4.99 -12.13
N ILE A 75 6.07 5.48 -13.07
CA ILE A 75 6.03 5.04 -14.48
C ILE A 75 6.33 3.55 -14.60
N SER A 76 7.33 3.04 -13.89
CA SER A 76 7.70 1.62 -13.93
C SER A 76 6.56 0.74 -13.44
N LYS A 77 5.87 1.16 -12.38
CA LYS A 77 4.72 0.46 -11.81
C LYS A 77 3.51 0.51 -12.74
N ILE A 78 3.21 1.66 -13.33
CA ILE A 78 2.12 1.80 -14.31
C ILE A 78 2.38 0.93 -15.53
N LYS A 79 3.61 0.92 -16.07
CA LYS A 79 3.98 0.04 -17.20
C LYS A 79 3.82 -1.45 -16.88
N TYR A 80 4.12 -1.86 -15.64
CA TYR A 80 3.86 -3.23 -15.20
C TYR A 80 2.36 -3.55 -15.24
N LEU A 81 1.53 -2.65 -14.69
CA LEU A 81 0.07 -2.82 -14.70
C LEU A 81 -0.52 -2.75 -16.12
N GLU A 82 0.08 -1.97 -17.01
CA GLU A 82 -0.30 -1.89 -18.42
C GLU A 82 0.04 -3.18 -19.17
N ASN A 83 1.22 -3.76 -18.93
CA ASN A 83 1.58 -5.08 -19.46
C ASN A 83 0.65 -6.19 -18.97
N GLU A 84 0.17 -6.07 -17.72
CA GLU A 84 -0.85 -6.96 -17.18
C GLU A 84 -2.27 -6.63 -17.67
N ASN A 85 -2.42 -5.66 -18.59
CA ASN A 85 -3.68 -5.19 -19.14
C ASN A 85 -4.67 -4.73 -18.05
N LEU A 86 -4.18 -4.17 -16.94
CA LEU A 86 -5.00 -3.65 -15.83
C LEU A 86 -5.24 -2.14 -15.98
N VAL A 87 -4.26 -1.41 -16.51
CA VAL A 87 -4.37 0.02 -16.76
C VAL A 87 -4.03 0.33 -18.22
N GLU A 88 -4.45 1.49 -18.68
CA GLU A 88 -3.97 2.09 -19.92
C GLU A 88 -3.38 3.46 -19.62
N MET A 89 -2.23 3.78 -20.23
CA MET A 89 -1.62 5.09 -20.11
C MET A 89 -1.68 5.84 -21.45
N LYS A 90 -2.27 7.03 -21.45
CA LYS A 90 -2.47 7.84 -22.66
C LYS A 90 -2.08 9.30 -22.41
N MET A 91 -1.64 9.98 -23.46
CA MET A 91 -1.56 11.44 -23.46
C MET A 91 -2.97 12.03 -23.25
N SER A 92 -3.07 13.06 -22.43
CA SER A 92 -4.34 13.73 -22.18
C SER A 92 -4.85 14.39 -23.46
N SER A 93 -6.15 14.26 -23.71
CA SER A 93 -6.85 14.93 -24.82
C SER A 93 -6.88 16.45 -24.68
N GLU A 94 -6.73 16.96 -23.46
CA GLU A 94 -6.76 18.39 -23.14
C GLU A 94 -5.36 19.03 -23.20
N ASN A 95 -4.32 18.25 -22.91
CA ASN A 95 -2.94 18.68 -22.99
C ASN A 95 -2.02 17.50 -23.35
N ASN A 96 -1.47 17.54 -24.55
CA ASN A 96 -0.57 16.50 -25.08
C ASN A 96 0.77 16.41 -24.32
N GLN A 97 1.01 17.23 -23.29
CA GLN A 97 2.17 17.12 -22.40
C GLN A 97 1.86 16.36 -21.10
N VAL A 98 0.60 15.99 -20.86
CA VAL A 98 0.16 15.34 -19.61
C VAL A 98 -0.14 13.87 -19.86
N LEU A 99 0.49 12.97 -19.10
CA LEU A 99 0.18 11.55 -19.10
C LEU A 99 -0.95 11.25 -18.13
N THR A 100 -1.92 10.48 -18.59
CA THR A 100 -3.10 10.09 -17.84
C THR A 100 -3.22 8.57 -17.80
N VAL A 101 -3.69 8.06 -16.66
CA VAL A 101 -3.83 6.63 -16.40
C VAL A 101 -5.28 6.34 -16.06
N SER A 102 -5.84 5.29 -16.65
CA SER A 102 -7.20 4.81 -16.39
C SER A 102 -7.22 3.27 -16.32
N LEU A 103 -8.28 2.71 -15.74
CA LEU A 103 -8.47 1.26 -15.71
C LEU A 103 -8.99 0.75 -17.05
N THR A 104 -8.42 -0.36 -17.52
CA THR A 104 -9.04 -1.15 -18.60
C THR A 104 -10.28 -1.88 -18.07
N GLU A 105 -11.03 -2.56 -18.95
CA GLU A 105 -12.13 -3.44 -18.52
C GLU A 105 -11.67 -4.58 -17.59
N LYS A 106 -10.48 -5.14 -17.82
CA LYS A 106 -9.87 -6.12 -16.90
C LYS A 106 -9.48 -5.45 -15.58
N GLY A 107 -8.95 -4.23 -15.63
CA GLY A 107 -8.66 -3.40 -14.46
C GLY A 107 -9.89 -3.15 -13.59
N LYS A 108 -11.00 -2.73 -14.19
CA LYS A 108 -12.28 -2.48 -13.49
C LYS A 108 -12.79 -3.73 -12.79
N LYS A 109 -12.81 -4.88 -13.48
CA LYS A 109 -13.19 -6.18 -12.88
C LYS A 109 -12.27 -6.57 -11.73
N THR A 110 -10.97 -6.26 -11.84
CA THR A 110 -9.99 -6.52 -10.77
C THR A 110 -10.24 -5.61 -9.58
N ALA A 111 -10.51 -4.32 -9.79
CA ALA A 111 -10.88 -3.37 -8.74
C ALA A 111 -12.17 -3.79 -8.02
N ASP A 112 -13.17 -4.30 -8.74
CA ASP A 112 -14.41 -4.79 -8.13
C ASP A 112 -14.15 -6.01 -7.23
N LYS A 113 -13.27 -6.92 -7.64
CA LYS A 113 -12.83 -8.04 -6.79
C LYS A 113 -12.05 -7.59 -5.56
N ILE A 114 -11.18 -6.58 -5.69
CA ILE A 114 -10.49 -5.97 -4.55
C ILE A 114 -11.52 -5.41 -3.57
N ASN A 115 -12.51 -4.65 -4.05
CA ASN A 115 -13.57 -4.12 -3.19
C ASN A 115 -14.36 -5.22 -2.47
N SER A 116 -14.60 -6.36 -3.13
CA SER A 116 -15.20 -7.53 -2.48
C SER A 116 -14.31 -8.12 -1.39
N ILE A 117 -13.00 -8.20 -1.61
CA ILE A 117 -12.02 -8.66 -0.59
C ILE A 117 -12.02 -7.72 0.62
N GLU A 118 -12.05 -6.41 0.40
CA GLU A 118 -12.11 -5.42 1.49
C GLU A 118 -13.41 -5.56 2.32
N LYS A 119 -14.56 -5.76 1.65
CA LYS A 119 -15.83 -6.03 2.34
C LYS A 119 -15.80 -7.33 3.14
N GLU A 120 -15.25 -8.39 2.55
CA GLU A 120 -15.08 -9.68 3.22
C GLU A 120 -14.22 -9.54 4.49
N TRP A 121 -13.13 -8.77 4.41
CA TRP A 121 -12.31 -8.46 5.58
C TRP A 121 -13.10 -7.71 6.66
N GLU A 122 -13.85 -6.68 6.30
CA GLU A 122 -14.69 -5.94 7.25
C GLU A 122 -15.76 -6.84 7.89
N GLU A 123 -16.34 -7.77 7.15
CA GLU A 123 -17.30 -8.74 7.68
C GLU A 123 -16.67 -9.63 8.74
N PHE A 124 -15.46 -10.16 8.51
CA PHE A 124 -14.73 -10.93 9.52
C PHE A 124 -14.30 -10.10 10.72
N LEU A 125 -13.85 -8.86 10.50
CA LEU A 125 -13.42 -7.98 11.59
C LEU A 125 -14.54 -7.66 12.58
N PHE A 126 -15.79 -7.60 12.10
CA PHE A 126 -16.98 -7.33 12.91
C PHE A 126 -17.82 -8.56 13.20
N GLU A 127 -17.29 -9.77 12.99
CA GLU A 127 -18.01 -11.01 13.32
C GLU A 127 -18.35 -11.04 14.82
N GLY A 128 -19.62 -11.28 15.14
CA GLY A 128 -20.13 -11.26 16.52
C GLY A 128 -20.39 -9.86 17.12
N VAL A 129 -20.10 -8.78 16.39
CA VAL A 129 -20.39 -7.39 16.80
C VAL A 129 -21.75 -6.94 16.26
N LYS A 130 -22.55 -6.24 17.09
CA LYS A 130 -23.86 -5.72 16.64
C LYS A 130 -23.67 -4.59 15.63
N SER A 131 -24.59 -4.47 14.66
CA SER A 131 -24.54 -3.40 13.65
C SER A 131 -24.45 -1.99 14.24
N SER A 132 -25.21 -1.71 15.31
CA SER A 132 -25.15 -0.41 15.99
C SER A 132 -23.76 -0.09 16.57
N GLN A 133 -23.05 -1.10 17.07
CA GLN A 133 -21.69 -0.95 17.62
C GLN A 133 -20.67 -0.76 16.49
N LYS A 134 -20.87 -1.42 15.35
CA LYS A 134 -20.06 -1.21 14.13
C LYS A 134 -20.17 0.24 13.65
N ASP A 135 -21.39 0.77 13.58
CA ASP A 135 -21.64 2.15 13.15
C ASP A 135 -21.05 3.18 14.12
N GLU A 136 -21.21 2.95 15.42
CA GLU A 136 -20.61 3.76 16.48
C GLU A 136 -19.07 3.76 16.39
N PHE A 137 -18.45 2.58 16.29
CA PHE A 137 -17.01 2.43 16.12
C PHE A 137 -16.52 3.15 14.85
N SER A 138 -17.24 3.03 13.74
CA SER A 138 -16.90 3.73 12.48
C SER A 138 -16.91 5.25 12.66
N GLY A 139 -17.87 5.78 13.42
CA GLY A 139 -17.92 7.19 13.79
C GLY A 139 -16.69 7.62 14.59
N ILE A 140 -16.40 6.89 15.68
CA ILE A 140 -15.25 7.16 16.56
C ILE A 140 -13.94 7.10 15.76
N ALA A 141 -13.75 6.06 14.95
CA ALA A 141 -12.53 5.90 14.15
C ALA A 141 -12.31 7.07 13.17
N LYS A 142 -13.37 7.57 12.52
CA LYS A 142 -13.28 8.74 11.63
C LYS A 142 -12.85 10.00 12.39
N ASP A 143 -13.38 10.20 13.59
CA ASP A 143 -13.02 11.35 14.41
C ASP A 143 -11.59 11.24 14.97
N LEU A 144 -11.14 10.04 15.34
CA LEU A 144 -9.73 9.78 15.69
C LEU A 144 -8.79 10.12 14.52
N VAL A 145 -9.15 9.75 13.29
CA VAL A 145 -8.37 10.10 12.09
C VAL A 145 -8.31 11.63 11.92
N LYS A 146 -9.44 12.33 11.96
CA LYS A 146 -9.47 13.80 11.84
C LYS A 146 -8.58 14.46 12.91
N ASN A 147 -8.74 14.04 14.16
CA ASN A 147 -7.96 14.58 15.27
C ASN A 147 -6.46 14.31 15.11
N SER A 148 -6.09 13.10 14.66
CA SER A 148 -4.67 12.76 14.41
C SER A 148 -4.05 13.66 13.35
N VAL A 149 -4.76 13.93 12.25
CA VAL A 149 -4.29 14.83 11.19
C VAL A 149 -4.21 16.27 11.70
N SER A 150 -5.20 16.73 12.46
CA SER A 150 -5.18 18.07 13.08
C SER A 150 -3.98 18.27 14.00
N VAL A 151 -3.55 17.25 14.75
CA VAL A 151 -2.34 17.31 15.57
C VAL A 151 -1.10 17.51 14.70
N ILE A 152 -0.92 16.72 13.63
CA ILE A 152 0.22 16.87 12.71
C ILE A 152 0.29 18.29 12.13
N VAL A 153 -0.86 18.83 11.69
CA VAL A 153 -0.96 20.19 11.14
C VAL A 153 -0.66 21.25 12.20
N LYS A 154 -1.24 21.13 13.40
CA LYS A 154 -1.06 22.08 14.51
C LYS A 154 0.41 22.16 14.94
N GLU A 155 1.05 21.00 15.06
CA GLU A 155 2.46 20.88 15.44
C GLU A 155 3.42 21.17 14.28
N LYS A 156 2.89 21.54 13.09
CA LYS A 156 3.66 21.80 11.86
C LYS A 156 4.65 20.68 11.54
N LEU A 157 4.26 19.44 11.85
CA LEU A 157 5.08 18.27 11.59
C LEU A 157 5.05 18.01 10.09
N SER A 158 6.22 18.12 9.47
CA SER A 158 6.40 17.71 8.08
C SER A 158 6.94 16.28 8.05
N PHE A 159 6.37 15.47 7.17
CA PHE A 159 6.80 14.09 6.98
C PHE A 159 8.12 14.07 6.18
N ASN A 160 9.25 14.23 6.86
CA ASN A 160 10.56 14.12 6.23
C ASN A 160 11.01 12.65 6.23
N LYS A 161 10.93 12.00 5.07
CA LYS A 161 11.28 10.57 4.90
C LYS A 161 12.72 10.24 5.30
N GLU A 162 13.67 11.14 5.08
CA GLU A 162 15.09 10.92 5.44
C GLU A 162 15.27 10.93 6.96
N LYS A 163 14.70 11.96 7.63
CA LYS A 163 14.72 12.05 9.10
C LYS A 163 13.94 10.92 9.77
N LEU A 164 12.85 10.45 9.15
CA LEU A 164 12.09 9.32 9.67
C LEU A 164 12.87 8.01 9.54
N ARG A 165 13.65 7.84 8.47
CA ARG A 165 14.54 6.68 8.31
C ARG A 165 15.59 6.68 9.41
N ASP A 166 16.18 7.82 9.72
CA ASP A 166 17.17 7.97 10.79
C ASP A 166 16.55 7.85 12.19
N PHE A 167 15.36 8.42 12.40
CA PHE A 167 14.63 8.33 13.66
C PHE A 167 14.17 6.91 13.94
N VAL A 168 13.53 6.25 12.97
CA VAL A 168 13.16 4.83 13.08
C VAL A 168 14.42 4.06 13.43
N SER A 169 15.52 4.19 12.66
CA SER A 169 16.78 3.48 12.91
C SER A 169 17.41 3.69 14.31
N ASN A 170 17.14 4.82 14.98
CA ASN A 170 17.82 5.23 16.23
C ASN A 170 16.88 5.39 17.45
N ASN A 171 15.59 5.08 17.34
CA ASN A 171 14.64 5.26 18.44
C ASN A 171 14.71 4.06 19.41
N PRO A 172 14.83 4.24 20.74
CA PRO A 172 14.68 3.15 21.71
C PRO A 172 13.25 2.58 21.78
N PHE A 173 12.26 3.26 21.19
CA PHE A 173 10.94 2.73 20.86
C PHE A 173 10.87 2.09 19.46
N HIS A 174 12.02 1.84 18.80
CA HIS A 174 12.13 0.62 18.01
C HIS A 174 11.74 -0.48 18.98
N ILE A 175 10.50 -0.94 18.82
CA ILE A 175 10.12 -2.30 19.18
C ILE A 175 11.33 -3.13 18.78
N ASN A 176 12.04 -3.66 19.77
CA ASN A 176 13.23 -4.45 19.51
C ASN A 176 12.78 -5.56 18.57
N MET A 177 13.09 -5.43 17.28
CA MET A 177 12.73 -6.39 16.25
C MET A 177 13.42 -7.73 16.53
N ASP A 178 14.32 -7.80 17.52
CA ASP A 178 14.85 -9.07 18.04
C ASP A 178 13.87 -9.78 18.98
N LYS A 179 13.00 -9.06 19.73
CA LYS A 179 11.85 -9.66 20.42
C LYS A 179 10.73 -10.06 19.44
N TYR A 180 10.74 -9.48 18.24
CA TYR A 180 9.83 -9.80 17.14
C TYR A 180 10.55 -10.48 15.96
N LYS A 181 11.74 -11.07 16.17
CA LYS A 181 12.48 -11.80 15.12
C LYS A 181 11.64 -12.95 14.56
N GLU A 182 10.71 -13.45 15.37
CA GLU A 182 9.74 -14.47 15.01
C GLU A 182 8.56 -13.97 14.16
N PHE A 183 8.28 -12.66 14.13
CA PHE A 183 7.36 -12.03 13.18
C PHE A 183 8.09 -11.38 12.00
N GLY A 184 9.40 -11.09 12.16
CA GLY A 184 10.27 -10.47 11.18
C GLY A 184 10.31 -11.21 9.84
N ASN A 185 10.16 -12.54 9.83
CA ASN A 185 10.13 -13.28 8.57
C ASN A 185 8.81 -13.17 7.77
N LEU A 186 7.74 -12.60 8.36
CA LEU A 186 6.51 -12.27 7.62
C LEU A 186 6.45 -10.80 7.18
N PHE A 187 7.13 -9.90 7.91
CA PHE A 187 7.10 -8.46 7.67
C PHE A 187 8.39 -7.90 7.06
N ASP A 188 9.38 -8.75 6.75
CA ASP A 188 10.51 -8.38 5.90
C ASP A 188 10.12 -8.33 4.42
N LEU A 189 9.12 -7.50 4.12
CA LEU A 189 8.76 -7.11 2.76
C LEU A 189 9.80 -6.13 2.16
N ARG A 190 10.81 -5.71 2.94
CA ARG A 190 11.96 -4.94 2.44
C ARG A 190 13.11 -5.83 1.99
N ALA A 191 13.41 -6.98 2.63
CA ALA A 191 14.55 -7.81 2.23
C ALA A 191 14.35 -8.61 0.93
N ASN A 192 13.10 -8.91 0.53
CA ASN A 192 12.87 -9.54 -0.78
C ASN A 192 12.63 -8.53 -1.91
N GLY A 193 12.37 -7.26 -1.58
CA GLY A 193 12.28 -6.17 -2.56
C GLY A 193 13.62 -5.83 -3.20
N SER A 194 14.74 -5.89 -2.45
CA SER A 194 16.08 -5.64 -2.98
C SER A 194 16.62 -6.80 -3.83
N HIS A 195 16.22 -8.04 -3.53
CA HIS A 195 16.58 -9.21 -4.33
C HIS A 195 15.68 -9.41 -5.56
N LEU A 196 14.37 -9.10 -5.50
CA LEU A 196 13.53 -9.05 -6.71
C LEU A 196 13.81 -7.83 -7.58
N HIS A 197 14.07 -6.63 -7.02
CA HIS A 197 14.50 -5.48 -7.82
C HIS A 197 15.88 -5.69 -8.43
N SER A 198 16.80 -6.40 -7.77
CA SER A 198 18.09 -6.75 -8.39
C SER A 198 17.99 -7.91 -9.40
N ALA A 199 17.02 -8.82 -9.26
CA ALA A 199 16.72 -9.85 -10.26
C ALA A 199 15.98 -9.28 -11.49
N LEU A 200 15.05 -8.34 -11.28
CA LEU A 200 14.38 -7.58 -12.35
C LEU A 200 15.36 -6.63 -13.05
N ARG A 201 16.26 -5.94 -12.32
CA ARG A 201 17.39 -5.18 -12.93
C ARG A 201 18.31 -6.08 -13.76
N ARG A 202 18.64 -7.29 -13.28
CA ARG A 202 19.51 -8.22 -14.04
C ARG A 202 18.85 -8.79 -15.29
N ARG A 203 17.53 -8.99 -15.31
CA ARG A 203 16.78 -9.33 -16.55
C ARG A 203 16.66 -8.12 -17.49
N PHE A 204 16.43 -6.92 -16.97
CA PHE A 204 16.35 -5.68 -17.75
C PHE A 204 17.66 -5.34 -18.48
N TYR A 205 18.82 -5.46 -17.84
CA TYR A 205 20.12 -5.14 -18.48
C TYR A 205 20.61 -6.20 -19.48
N LYS A 206 20.12 -7.45 -19.41
CA LYS A 206 20.43 -8.49 -20.40
C LYS A 206 19.57 -8.40 -21.67
N SER A 207 18.40 -7.74 -21.57
CA SER A 207 17.45 -7.58 -22.69
C SER A 207 17.52 -6.24 -23.41
N ASN A 208 18.14 -5.21 -22.82
CA ASN A 208 18.27 -3.88 -23.42
C ASN A 208 19.73 -3.52 -23.70
N LYS A 209 20.35 -4.24 -24.64
CA LYS A 209 21.63 -3.81 -25.22
C LYS A 209 21.47 -2.66 -26.24
N ASP A 210 20.22 -2.27 -26.56
CA ASP A 210 19.95 -1.36 -27.69
C ASP A 210 19.37 0.02 -27.31
N PHE A 211 19.31 0.39 -26.02
CA PHE A 211 18.82 1.72 -25.60
C PHE A 211 19.93 2.70 -25.25
N LYS A 212 20.93 2.85 -26.14
CA LYS A 212 21.96 3.90 -26.02
C LYS A 212 21.65 5.19 -26.80
N ASP A 213 20.60 5.23 -27.63
CA ASP A 213 20.44 6.29 -28.64
C ASP A 213 19.17 7.15 -28.51
N LEU A 214 18.65 7.37 -27.31
CA LEU A 214 17.65 8.44 -27.11
C LEU A 214 18.20 9.49 -26.14
N ARG A 215 19.21 10.22 -26.63
CA ARG A 215 19.52 11.56 -26.16
C ARG A 215 18.70 12.55 -26.97
N PHE A 216 18.02 13.43 -26.25
CA PHE A 216 17.68 14.81 -26.61
C PHE A 216 17.52 15.10 -28.11
N PHE A 217 16.27 15.20 -28.57
CA PHE A 217 15.74 16.32 -29.34
C PHE A 217 14.22 16.38 -29.17
#